data_AF-A0AAU8NIN4-F1
#
_entry.id   AF-A0AAU8NIN4-F1
#
_cell.length_a   1.000
_cell.length_b   1.000
_cell.length_c   1.000
_cell.angle_alpha   90.00
_cell.angle_beta   90.00
_cell.angle_gamma   90.00
#
_symmetry.space_group_name_H-M   'P 1'
#
loop_
_entity.id
_entity.type
_entity.pdbx_description
1 polymer ?
#
loop_
_entity_poly.entity_id
_entity_poly.type
_entity_poly.pdbx_seq_one_letter_code
_entity_poly.pdbx_strand_id
1 'polypeptide(L)'
;MKPLKTLLAAVAVLIIASLAWYGSYQSDMKKLEDEMKTYLTVEKGIEEHTIISITARRSKMPMYPVVVQFKDNPEEHIYYYREDEWIQLAPDPNS
;
A
#
# COMPACT_ATOMS: atom_id res chain seq x y z
N MET A 1 8.89 40.87 -17.00
CA MET A 1 8.60 39.68 -17.83
C MET A 1 9.56 38.50 -17.61
N LYS A 2 10.88 38.71 -17.47
CA LYS A 2 11.85 37.63 -17.20
C LYS A 2 11.58 36.81 -15.91
N PRO A 3 11.31 37.42 -14.73
CA PRO A 3 11.12 36.64 -13.50
C PRO A 3 9.82 35.82 -13.51
N LEU A 4 8.77 36.31 -14.19
CA LEU A 4 7.50 35.60 -14.31
C LEU A 4 7.64 34.30 -15.12
N LYS A 5 8.39 34.32 -16.23
CA LYS A 5 8.65 33.12 -17.03
C LYS A 5 9.48 32.09 -16.28
N THR A 6 10.49 32.54 -15.53
CA THR A 6 11.29 31.66 -14.66
C THR A 6 10.46 31.06 -13.53
N LEU A 7 9.57 31.84 -12.92
CA LEU A 7 8.64 31.36 -11.90
C LEU A 7 7.67 30.31 -12.44
N LEU A 8 7.06 30.56 -13.61
CA LEU A 8 6.18 29.61 -14.29
C LEU A 8 6.90 28.29 -14.60
N ALA A 9 8.14 28.37 -15.09
CA ALA A 9 8.95 27.18 -15.34
C ALA A 9 9.24 26.40 -14.04
N ALA A 10 9.57 27.08 -12.94
CA ALA A 10 9.80 26.44 -11.65
C ALA A 10 8.53 25.75 -11.10
N VAL A 11 7.36 26.40 -11.21
CA VAL A 11 6.08 25.81 -10.81
C VAL A 11 5.76 24.58 -11.65
N ALA A 12 5.97 24.63 -12.96
CA ALA A 12 5.75 23.48 -13.83
C ALA A 12 6.63 22.28 -13.44
N VAL A 13 7.92 22.53 -13.12
CA VAL A 13 8.84 21.47 -12.65
C VAL A 13 8.37 20.87 -11.33
N LEU A 14 7.91 21.69 -10.38
CA LEU A 14 7.37 21.19 -9.11
C LEU A 14 6.12 20.32 -9.29
N ILE A 15 5.24 20.71 -10.22
CA ILE A 15 4.05 19.91 -10.55
C ILE A 15 4.45 18.56 -11.14
N ILE A 16 5.36 18.54 -12.11
CA ILE A 16 5.83 17.29 -12.73
C ILE A 16 6.50 16.37 -11.70
N ALA A 17 7.35 16.93 -10.84
CA ALA A 17 7.99 16.17 -9.76
C ALA A 17 6.97 15.58 -8.77
N SER A 18 5.93 16.35 -8.43
CA SER A 18 4.87 15.91 -7.51
C SER A 18 4.03 14.78 -8.13
N LEU A 19 3.70 14.89 -9.42
CA LEU A 19 2.96 13.85 -10.16
C LEU A 19 3.79 12.57 -10.29
N ALA A 20 5.08 12.69 -10.60
CA ALA A 20 5.99 11.54 -10.68
C ALA A 20 6.12 10.83 -9.33
N TRP A 21 6.28 11.59 -8.24
CA TRP A 21 6.33 11.03 -6.89
C TRP A 21 5.03 10.33 -6.49
N TYR A 22 3.87 10.96 -6.77
CA TYR A 22 2.57 10.36 -6.51
C TYR A 22 2.34 9.07 -7.32
N GLY A 23 2.75 9.07 -8.60
CA GLY A 23 2.68 7.87 -9.45
C GLY A 23 3.53 6.72 -8.92
N SER A 24 4.77 7.01 -8.49
CA SER A 24 5.64 6.02 -7.84
C SER A 24 4.99 5.46 -6.58
N TYR A 25 4.47 6.32 -5.71
CA TYR A 25 3.79 5.91 -4.48
C TYR A 25 2.61 4.98 -4.76
N GLN A 26 1.75 5.31 -5.72
CA GLN A 26 0.62 4.46 -6.11
C GLN A 26 1.07 3.10 -6.65
N SER A 27 2.15 3.08 -7.45
CA SER A 27 2.74 1.85 -7.96
C SER A 27 3.27 0.95 -6.83
N ASP A 28 3.94 1.53 -5.85
CA ASP A 28 4.49 0.79 -4.70
C ASP A 28 3.37 0.21 -3.82
N MET A 29 2.28 0.97 -3.59
CA MET A 29 1.13 0.49 -2.82
C MET A 29 0.43 -0.64 -3.55
N LYS A 30 0.20 -0.49 -4.85
CA LYS A 30 -0.41 -1.53 -5.67
C LYS A 30 0.43 -2.81 -5.66
N LYS A 31 1.76 -2.69 -5.75
CA LYS A 31 2.66 -3.84 -5.68
C LYS A 31 2.51 -4.60 -4.36
N LEU A 32 2.46 -3.89 -3.23
CA LEU A 32 2.24 -4.52 -1.91
C LEU A 32 0.87 -5.21 -1.81
N GLU A 33 -0.18 -4.61 -2.38
CA GLU A 33 -1.52 -5.21 -2.43
C GLU A 33 -1.52 -6.50 -3.27
N ASP A 34 -0.87 -6.47 -4.43
CA ASP A 34 -0.75 -7.62 -5.33
C ASP A 34 0.09 -8.75 -4.66
N GLU A 35 1.20 -8.42 -3.99
CA GLU A 35 2.03 -9.38 -3.25
C GLU A 35 1.28 -9.99 -2.05
N MET A 36 0.54 -9.18 -1.29
CA MET A 36 -0.32 -9.66 -0.21
C MET A 36 -1.40 -10.60 -0.74
N LYS A 37 -2.01 -10.26 -1.87
CA LYS A 37 -3.00 -11.13 -2.52
C LYS A 37 -2.38 -12.49 -2.87
N THR A 38 -1.18 -12.50 -3.44
CA THR A 38 -0.45 -13.73 -3.73
C THR A 38 -0.18 -14.53 -2.47
N TYR A 39 0.32 -13.89 -1.42
CA TYR A 39 0.57 -14.55 -0.12
C TYR A 39 -0.70 -15.22 0.44
N LEU A 40 -1.81 -14.49 0.51
CA LEU A 40 -3.06 -15.03 1.05
C LEU A 40 -3.61 -16.18 0.20
N THR A 41 -3.57 -16.05 -1.13
CA THR A 41 -4.21 -17.03 -2.03
C THR A 41 -3.34 -18.24 -2.33
N VAL A 42 -2.05 -18.04 -2.58
CA VAL A 42 -1.11 -19.11 -2.98
C VAL A 42 -0.50 -19.78 -1.76
N GLU A 43 -0.05 -19.02 -0.78
CA GLU A 43 0.67 -19.57 0.38
C GLU A 43 -0.27 -19.97 1.52
N LYS A 44 -1.27 -19.14 1.83
CA LYS A 44 -2.27 -19.44 2.88
C LYS A 44 -3.49 -20.21 2.38
N GLY A 45 -3.67 -20.34 1.06
CA GLY A 45 -4.80 -21.07 0.48
C GLY A 45 -6.16 -20.40 0.71
N ILE A 46 -6.19 -19.09 0.99
CA ILE A 46 -7.43 -18.34 1.17
C ILE A 46 -8.07 -18.12 -0.20
N GLU A 47 -9.36 -18.42 -0.32
CA GLU A 47 -10.09 -18.24 -1.56
C GLU A 47 -10.30 -16.76 -1.86
N GLU A 48 -9.96 -16.32 -3.08
CA GLU A 48 -9.99 -14.91 -3.47
C GLU A 48 -11.35 -14.23 -3.22
N HIS A 49 -12.45 -14.96 -3.41
CA HIS A 49 -13.80 -14.41 -3.25
C HIS A 49 -14.19 -14.14 -1.78
N THR A 50 -13.40 -14.62 -0.81
CA THR A 50 -13.56 -14.32 0.61
C THR A 50 -12.88 -13.01 1.00
N ILE A 51 -12.01 -12.48 0.14
CA ILE A 51 -11.30 -11.22 0.35
C ILE A 51 -12.15 -10.09 -0.23
N ILE A 52 -12.61 -9.17 0.63
CA ILE A 52 -13.35 -7.98 0.20
C ILE A 52 -12.38 -6.94 -0.36
N SER A 53 -11.29 -6.68 0.38
CA SER A 53 -10.32 -5.66 -0.01
C SER A 53 -8.94 -5.96 0.57
N ILE A 54 -7.93 -5.49 -0.15
CA ILE A 54 -6.53 -5.44 0.27
C ILE A 54 -6.08 -4.01 -0.01
N THR A 55 -5.69 -3.28 1.03
CA THR A 55 -5.33 -1.86 0.90
C THR A 55 -3.99 -1.60 1.58
N ALA A 56 -2.99 -1.23 0.79
CA ALA A 56 -1.71 -0.76 1.30
C ALA A 56 -1.80 0.75 1.58
N ARG A 57 -1.29 1.17 2.74
CA ARG A 57 -1.32 2.59 3.12
C ARG A 57 -0.03 3.02 3.78
N ARG A 58 0.37 4.27 3.59
CA ARG A 58 1.46 4.85 4.37
C ARG A 58 1.05 5.01 5.84
N SER A 59 1.86 4.47 6.74
CA SER A 59 1.73 4.63 8.20
C SER A 59 3.10 4.91 8.81
N LYS A 60 3.11 5.39 10.06
CA LYS A 60 4.34 5.67 10.82
C LYS A 60 5.01 4.38 11.31
N MET A 61 4.23 3.42 11.80
CA MET A 61 4.75 2.13 12.28
C MET A 61 3.62 1.07 12.31
N PRO A 62 3.79 -0.12 11.69
CA PRO A 62 4.83 -0.41 10.70
C PRO A 62 4.76 0.55 9.51
N MET A 63 5.85 0.68 8.75
CA MET A 63 5.84 1.48 7.52
C MET A 63 5.17 0.66 6.42
N TYR A 64 4.19 1.26 5.73
CA TYR A 64 3.42 0.63 4.66
C TYR A 64 2.65 -0.66 5.06
N PRO A 65 1.81 -0.66 6.11
CA PRO A 65 0.94 -1.79 6.40
C PRO A 65 -0.04 -2.05 5.26
N VAL A 66 -0.39 -3.32 5.11
CA VAL A 66 -1.45 -3.79 4.23
C VAL A 66 -2.62 -4.25 5.08
N VAL A 67 -3.77 -3.62 4.88
CA VAL A 67 -5.02 -3.94 5.58
C VAL A 67 -5.86 -4.83 4.69
N VAL A 68 -6.32 -5.94 5.23
CA VAL A 68 -7.13 -6.94 4.55
C VAL A 68 -8.47 -7.05 5.27
N GLN A 69 -9.56 -6.99 4.51
CA GLN A 69 -10.90 -7.25 5.01
C GLN A 69 -11.45 -8.50 4.37
N PHE A 70 -11.93 -9.44 5.20
CA PHE A 70 -12.54 -10.67 4.75
C PHE A 70 -14.06 -10.59 4.87
N LYS A 71 -14.77 -11.36 4.06
CA LYS A 71 -16.24 -11.35 3.99
C LYS A 71 -16.89 -11.84 5.28
N ASP A 72 -16.32 -12.88 5.87
CA ASP A 72 -16.87 -13.56 7.04
C ASP A 72 -16.31 -13.03 8.36
N ASN A 73 -15.36 -12.08 8.31
CA ASN A 73 -14.78 -11.45 9.49
C ASN A 73 -14.80 -9.91 9.36
N PRO A 74 -15.59 -9.20 10.18
CA PRO A 74 -15.65 -7.75 10.15
C PRO A 74 -14.38 -7.05 10.68
N GLU A 75 -13.46 -7.78 11.31
CA GLU A 75 -12.20 -7.25 11.82
C GLU A 75 -11.21 -6.97 10.69
N GLU A 76 -10.45 -5.89 10.82
CA GLU A 76 -9.36 -5.56 9.90
C GLU A 76 -8.13 -6.41 10.21
N HIS A 77 -7.64 -7.15 9.22
CA HIS A 77 -6.40 -7.90 9.32
C HIS A 77 -5.25 -7.05 8.81
N ILE A 78 -4.34 -6.66 9.70
CA ILE A 78 -3.22 -5.77 9.39
C ILE A 78 -1.95 -6.61 9.27
N TYR A 79 -1.31 -6.51 8.11
CA TYR A 79 -0.05 -7.17 7.81
C TYR A 79 1.04 -6.14 7.53
N TYR A 80 2.29 -6.53 7.73
CA TYR A 80 3.45 -5.80 7.24
C TYR A 80 4.52 -6.76 6.74
N TYR A 81 5.28 -6.31 5.76
CA TYR A 81 6.38 -7.08 5.19
C TYR A 81 7.69 -6.74 5.90
N ARG A 82 8.40 -7.74 6.42
CA ARG A 82 9.70 -7.59 7.08
C ARG A 82 10.53 -8.84 6.85
N GLU A 83 11.82 -8.67 6.57
CA GLU A 83 12.78 -9.78 6.48
C GLU A 83 12.30 -10.91 5.54
N ASP A 84 11.74 -10.49 4.40
CA ASP A 84 11.19 -11.37 3.37
C ASP A 84 9.96 -12.20 3.78
N GLU A 85 9.29 -11.82 4.86
CA GLU A 85 8.09 -12.50 5.35
C GLU A 85 6.93 -11.53 5.64
N TRP A 86 5.71 -12.03 5.45
CA TRP A 86 4.49 -11.34 5.84
C TRP A 86 4.14 -11.64 7.29
N ILE A 87 4.13 -10.59 8.12
CA ILE A 87 3.81 -10.70 9.54
C ILE A 87 2.45 -10.07 9.78
N GLN A 88 1.54 -10.83 10.40
CA GLN A 88 0.25 -10.33 10.86
C GLN A 88 0.42 -9.61 12.19
N LEU A 89 0.00 -8.35 12.24
CA LEU A 89 0.04 -7.50 13.42
C LEU A 89 -1.29 -7.53 14.19
N ALA A 90 -2.41 -7.55 13.48
CA ALA A 90 -3.74 -7.55 14.05
C ALA A 90 -4.71 -8.36 13.17
N PRO A 91 -5.66 -9.11 13.75
CA PRO A 91 -5.62 -9.61 15.14
C PRO A 91 -4.33 -10.40 15.40
N ASP A 92 -3.89 -10.51 16.66
CA ASP A 92 -2.69 -11.30 16.99
C ASP A 92 -2.97 -12.78 16.66
N PRO A 93 -2.19 -13.39 15.74
CA PRO A 93 -2.41 -14.78 15.37
C PRO A 93 -2.13 -15.79 16.50
N ASN A 94 -1.50 -15.35 17.60
CA ASN A 94 -1.15 -16.20 18.75
C ASN A 94 -1.97 -15.92 20.01
N SER A 95 -2.98 -15.03 19.94
CA SER A 95 -3.88 -14.75 21.07
C SER A 95 -4.97 -15.81 21.24
#